data_AF-A0A946DVZ6-F1
#
_entry.id   AF-A0A946DVZ6-F1
#
_cell.length_a   1.000
_cell.length_b   1.000
_cell.length_c   1.000
_cell.angle_alpha   90.00
_cell.angle_beta   90.00
_cell.angle_gamma   90.00
#
_symmetry.space_group_name_H-M   'P 1'
#
loop_
_entity.id
_entity.type
_entity.pdbx_description
1 polymer ?
#
loop_
_entity_poly.entity_id
_entity_poly.type
_entity_poly.pdbx_seq_one_letter_code
_entity_poly.pdbx_strand_id
1 'polypeptide(L)' 'MRIKKGDQVVVLMGREKGKSGEVLRVDLERNRVLVQGVNMVKRHERATQTSPGGINQYEAML' A
#
# COMPACT_ATOMS: atom_id res chain seq x y z
N MET A 1 4.99 16.68 6.04
CA MET A 1 4.48 16.14 4.77
C MET A 1 3.24 16.95 4.31
N ARG A 2 3.07 17.23 3.02
CA ARG A 2 1.94 18.02 2.48
C ARG A 2 0.76 17.17 1.94
N ILE A 3 0.93 15.86 1.88
CA ILE A 3 -0.03 14.89 1.34
C ILE A 3 -1.04 14.49 2.42
N LYS A 4 -2.32 14.43 2.08
CA LYS A 4 -3.42 14.00 2.95
C LYS A 4 -4.08 12.72 2.44
N LYS A 5 -4.86 12.08 3.32
CA LYS A 5 -5.74 10.97 2.93
C LYS A 5 -6.77 11.47 1.92
N GLY A 6 -6.95 10.75 0.82
CA GLY A 6 -7.84 11.12 -0.28
C GLY A 6 -7.17 11.89 -1.43
N ASP A 7 -5.90 12.28 -1.28
CA ASP A 7 -5.16 12.90 -2.38
C ASP A 7 -4.83 11.89 -3.48
N GLN A 8 -4.89 12.33 -4.73
CA GLN A 8 -4.40 11.58 -5.88
C GLN A 8 -2.92 11.86 -6.10
N VAL A 9 -2.09 10.82 -6.14
CA VAL A 9 -0.64 10.92 -6.29
C VAL A 9 -0.13 10.02 -7.41
N VAL A 10 1.04 10.36 -7.95
CA VAL A 10 1.75 9.55 -8.95
C VAL A 10 3.11 9.13 -8.43
N VAL A 11 3.49 7.87 -8.66
CA VAL A 11 4.78 7.33 -8.26
C VAL A 11 5.86 7.79 -9.23
N LEU A 12 6.79 8.61 -8.76
CA LEU A 12 7.88 9.14 -9.59
C LEU A 12 9.03 8.15 -9.80
N MET A 13 9.32 7.31 -8.80
CA MET A 13 10.43 6.36 -8.81
C MET A 13 10.10 5.08 -8.02
N GLY A 14 10.82 3.99 -8.31
CA GLY A 14 10.64 2.68 -7.66
C GLY A 14 10.02 1.63 -8.59
N ARG A 15 9.70 0.44 -8.02
CA ARG A 15 9.15 -0.72 -8.76
C ARG A 15 7.87 -0.39 -9.53
N GLU A 16 7.07 0.52 -8.99
CA GLU A 16 5.74 0.88 -9.48
C GLU A 16 5.72 2.28 -10.12
N LYS A 17 6.86 2.73 -10.68
CA LYS A 17 7.00 4.05 -11.32
C LYS A 17 5.93 4.27 -12.40
N GLY A 18 5.31 5.45 -12.38
CA GLY A 18 4.29 5.88 -13.34
C GLY A 18 2.86 5.48 -12.96
N LYS A 19 2.66 4.66 -11.93
CA LYS A 19 1.32 4.37 -11.41
C LYS A 19 0.78 5.54 -10.60
N SER A 20 -0.51 5.80 -10.74
CA SER A 20 -1.26 6.76 -9.93
C SER A 20 -2.22 6.03 -9.00
N GLY A 21 -2.54 6.63 -7.86
CA GLY A 21 -3.53 6.08 -6.94
C GLY A 21 -3.92 7.06 -5.83
N GLU A 22 -4.99 6.71 -5.12
CA GLU A 22 -5.48 7.48 -3.97
C GLU A 22 -4.69 7.12 -2.71
N VAL A 23 -4.40 8.11 -1.88
CA VAL A 23 -3.76 7.92 -0.58
C VAL A 23 -4.78 7.42 0.44
N LEU A 24 -4.68 6.15 0.83
CA LEU A 24 -5.55 5.50 1.81
C LEU A 24 -5.15 5.83 3.26
N ARG A 25 -3.85 5.93 3.52
CA ARG A 25 -3.31 6.21 4.86
C ARG A 25 -2.00 6.98 4.77
N VAL A 26 -1.81 7.87 5.73
CA VAL A 26 -0.61 8.69 5.90
C VAL A 26 0.05 8.31 7.23
N ASP A 27 1.33 7.94 7.20
CA ASP A 27 2.19 7.78 8.38
C ASP A 27 3.10 9.01 8.48
N LEU A 28 2.75 9.93 9.38
CA LEU A 28 3.47 11.19 9.58
C LEU A 28 4.81 10.99 10.30
N GLU A 29 4.92 9.99 11.18
CA GLU A 29 6.14 9.72 11.94
C GLU A 29 7.25 9.21 11.02
N ARG A 30 6.89 8.31 10.10
CA ARG A 30 7.83 7.72 9.15
C ARG A 30 7.88 8.42 7.80
N ASN A 31 7.06 9.45 7.60
CA ASN A 31 6.87 10.14 6.32
C ASN A 31 6.57 9.17 5.16
N ARG A 32 5.67 8.20 5.40
CA ARG A 32 5.26 7.18 4.43
C ARG A 32 3.78 7.26 4.12
N VAL A 33 3.40 6.78 2.93
CA VAL A 33 2.00 6.78 2.50
C VAL A 33 1.57 5.42 1.97
N LEU A 34 0.36 5.00 2.33
CA LEU A 34 -0.29 3.84 1.72
C LEU A 34 -1.10 4.35 0.53
N VAL A 35 -0.74 3.91 -0.68
CA VAL A 35 -1.41 4.29 -1.93
C VAL A 35 -2.11 3.07 -2.50
N GLN A 36 -3.37 3.23 -2.88
CA GLN A 36 -4.19 2.15 -3.42
C GLN A 36 -3.55 1.57 -4.70
N GLY A 37 -3.49 0.24 -4.79
CA GLY A 37 -2.99 -0.49 -5.96
C GLY A 37 -1.47 -0.38 -6.18
N VAL A 38 -0.73 0.24 -5.26
CA VAL A 38 0.71 0.44 -5.36
C VAL A 38 1.42 -0.33 -4.26
N ASN A 39 2.63 -0.84 -4.58
CA ASN A 39 3.48 -1.60 -3.66
C ASN A 39 2.79 -2.84 -3.07
N MET A 40 2.12 -3.60 -3.94
CA MET A 40 1.50 -4.86 -3.52
C MET A 40 2.56 -5.89 -3.14
N VAL A 41 2.41 -6.45 -1.93
CA VAL A 41 3.24 -7.50 -1.37
C VAL A 41 2.44 -8.77 -1.19
N LYS A 42 3.07 -9.90 -1.49
CA LYS A 42 2.49 -11.23 -1.25
C LYS A 42 2.93 -11.69 0.14
N ARG A 43 1.97 -11.98 1.01
CA ARG A 43 2.23 -12.53 2.34
C ARG A 43 1.66 -13.94 2.41
N HIS A 44 2.50 -14.87 2.86
CA HIS A 44 2.04 -16.22 3.19
C HIS A 44 1.41 -16.16 4.58
N GLU A 45 0.13 -16.45 4.65
CA GLU A 45 -0.62 -16.48 5.90
C GLU A 45 -1.08 -17.90 6.20
N ARG A 46 -0.86 -18.32 7.45
CA ARG A 46 -1.42 -19.57 7.95
C ARG A 46 -2.93 -19.45 8.03
N ALA A 47 -3.63 -20.53 7.71
CA ALA A 47 -5.08 -20.60 7.85
C ALA A 47 -5.50 -20.30 9.29
N THR A 48 -6.58 -19.54 9.44
CA THR A 48 -7.24 -19.27 10.72
C THR A 48 -8.67 -19.82 10.68
N GLN A 49 -9.39 -19.83 11.80
CA GLN A 49 -10.80 -20.26 11.81
C GLN A 49 -11.69 -19.46 10.86
N THR A 50 -11.32 -18.21 10.54
CA THR A 50 -12.12 -17.28 9.75
C THR A 50 -11.58 -17.06 8.34
N SER A 51 -10.42 -17.62 7.99
CA SER A 51 -9.75 -17.32 6.72
C SER A 51 -8.97 -18.51 6.20
N PRO A 52 -9.18 -18.92 4.94
CA PRO A 52 -8.36 -19.96 4.32
C PRO A 52 -6.90 -19.50 4.26
N GLY A 53 -5.98 -20.42 4.51
CA GLY A 53 -4.54 -20.17 4.38
C GLY A 53 -4.16 -20.02 2.91
N GLY A 54 -3.11 -19.25 2.63
CA GLY A 54 -2.69 -19.00 1.25
C GLY A 54 -1.74 -17.83 1.10
N ILE A 55 -1.51 -17.48 -0.16
CA ILE A 55 -0.71 -16.31 -0.54
C ILE A 55 -1.68 -15.14 -0.75
N ASN A 56 -1.85 -14.33 0.29
CA ASN A 56 -2.69 -13.15 0.23
C ASN A 56 -1.87 -11.95 -0.26
N GLN A 57 -2.51 -11.07 -1.05
CA GLN A 57 -1.90 -9.82 -1.51
C GLN A 57 -2.37 -8.66 -0.62
N TYR A 58 -1.41 -7.88 -0.14
CA TYR A 58 -1.66 -6.67 0.65
C TYR A 58 -0.95 -5.48 0.04
N GLU A 59 -1.55 -4.31 0.15
CA GLU A 59 -0.89 -3.04 -0.17
C GLU A 59 0.07 -2.68 0.97
N ALA A 60 1.31 -2.31 0.63
CA ALA A 60 2.31 -1.89 1.59
C ALA A 60 2.63 -0.40 1.46
N MET A 61 3.02 0.22 2.57
CA MET A 61 3.35 1.65 2.59
C MET A 61 4.59 1.94 1.75
N LEU A 62 4.51 3.02 0.97
CA LEU A 62 5.59 3.65 0.21
C LEU A 62 6.36 4.63 1.10
#